data_AF-A0A329U4G6-F1
#
_entry.id   AF-A0A329U4G6-F1
#
_cell.length_a   1.000
_cell.length_b   1.000
_cell.length_c   1.000
_cell.angle_alpha   90.00
_cell.angle_beta   90.00
_cell.angle_gamma   90.00
#
_symmetry.space_group_name_H-M   'P 1'
#
loop_
_entity.id
_entity.type
_entity.pdbx_description
1 polymer ?
#
loop_
_entity_poly.entity_id
_entity_poly.type
_entity_poly.pdbx_seq_one_letter_code
_entity_poly.pdbx_strand_id
1 'polypeptide(L)' 'MLKERRKLVLVSRESPLSTLHLENLCKASQYGAVILPPMQTYYNHPASVADMPRHTVNRILSQFDLDEESYEWEGMNP' A
#
# COMPACT_ATOMS: atom_id res chain seq x y z
N MET A 1 -6.51 -7.50 18.73
CA MET A 1 -5.58 -6.37 18.55
C MET A 1 -4.18 -6.93 18.45
N LEU A 2 -3.39 -6.49 17.46
CA LEU A 2 -1.96 -6.78 17.37
C LEU A 2 -1.31 -6.47 18.72
N LYS A 3 -0.70 -7.47 19.36
CA LYS A 3 -0.42 -7.53 20.82
C LYS A 3 0.14 -6.24 21.44
N GLU A 4 1.12 -5.63 20.78
CA GLU A 4 1.80 -4.41 21.25
C GLU A 4 1.17 -3.11 20.72
N ARG A 5 0.07 -3.21 19.97
CA ARG A 5 -0.62 -2.11 19.28
C ARG A 5 0.32 -1.25 18.42
N ARG A 6 1.40 -1.84 17.92
CA ARG A 6 2.31 -1.20 16.97
C ARG A 6 1.72 -1.24 15.58
N LYS A 7 2.02 -0.21 14.78
CA LYS A 7 1.63 -0.12 13.38
C LYS A 7 2.23 -1.31 12.61
N LEU A 8 1.38 -2.05 11.88
CA LEU A 8 1.76 -3.17 11.03
C LEU A 8 1.22 -2.89 9.63
N VAL A 9 2.10 -2.89 8.63
CA VAL A 9 1.75 -2.75 7.22
C VAL A 9 2.05 -4.06 6.52
N LEU A 10 1.06 -4.65 5.84
CA LEU A 10 1.18 -5.88 5.07
C LEU A 10 1.14 -5.55 3.57
N VAL A 11 2.26 -5.82 2.88
CA VAL A 11 2.44 -5.57 1.45
C VAL A 11 2.31 -6.90 0.68
N SER A 12 1.10 -7.42 0.58
CA SER A 12 0.84 -8.73 -0.04
C SER A 12 0.87 -8.65 -1.57
N ARG A 13 1.74 -9.43 -2.22
CA ARG A 13 1.83 -9.53 -3.69
C ARG A 13 1.45 -10.93 -4.16
N GLU A 14 0.23 -11.08 -4.65
CA GLU A 14 -0.26 -12.31 -5.27
C GLU A 14 -1.40 -11.97 -6.26
N SER A 15 -1.55 -12.74 -7.33
CA SER A 15 -2.65 -12.61 -8.28
C SER A 15 -2.84 -13.91 -9.09
N PRO A 16 -4.04 -14.52 -9.09
CA PRO A 16 -5.26 -14.09 -8.40
C PRO A 16 -5.21 -14.39 -6.90
N LEU A 17 -5.99 -13.65 -6.11
CA LEU A 17 -6.20 -13.97 -4.70
C LEU A 17 -7.24 -15.08 -4.56
N SER A 18 -6.89 -16.13 -3.81
CA SER A 18 -7.88 -17.11 -3.35
C SER A 18 -8.79 -16.51 -2.28
N THR A 19 -9.96 -17.12 -2.05
CA THR A 19 -10.84 -16.74 -0.94
C THR A 19 -10.11 -16.76 0.40
N LEU A 20 -9.23 -17.75 0.63
CA LEU A 20 -8.42 -17.84 1.85
C LEU A 20 -7.48 -16.64 2.01
N HIS A 21 -6.87 -16.14 0.92
CA HIS A 21 -6.06 -14.92 0.98
C HIS A 21 -6.91 -13.73 1.42
N LEU A 22 -8.09 -13.56 0.82
CA LEU A 22 -9.00 -12.44 1.12
C LEU A 22 -9.51 -12.51 2.56
N GLU A 23 -9.90 -13.67 3.06
CA GLU A 23 -10.33 -13.87 4.45
C GLU A 23 -9.21 -13.52 5.45
N ASN A 24 -7.98 -13.97 5.17
CA ASN A 24 -6.83 -13.67 6.03
C ASN A 24 -6.48 -12.18 6.02
N LEU A 25 -6.47 -11.53 4.86
CA LEU A 25 -6.20 -10.09 4.74
C LEU A 25 -7.31 -9.25 5.37
N CYS A 26 -8.57 -9.65 5.19
CA CYS A 26 -9.72 -9.01 5.84
C CYS A 26 -9.62 -9.12 7.37
N LYS A 27 -9.35 -10.31 7.88
CA LYS A 27 -9.17 -10.55 9.32
C LYS A 27 -8.00 -9.75 9.89
N ALA A 28 -6.87 -9.69 9.19
CA ALA A 28 -5.73 -8.87 9.60
C ALA A 28 -6.10 -7.36 9.64
N SER A 29 -6.83 -6.87 8.65
CA SER A 29 -7.36 -5.50 8.61
C SER A 29 -8.26 -5.19 9.81
N GLN A 30 -9.19 -6.09 10.13
CA GLN A 30 -10.08 -5.98 11.31
C GLN A 30 -9.30 -5.94 12.64
N TYR A 31 -8.09 -6.50 12.70
CA TYR A 31 -7.23 -6.46 13.88
C TYR A 31 -6.27 -5.26 13.93
N GLY A 32 -6.34 -4.35 12.96
CA GLY A 32 -5.59 -3.09 12.91
C GLY A 32 -4.33 -3.11 12.04
N ALA A 33 -4.14 -4.13 11.20
CA ALA A 33 -3.09 -4.10 10.19
C ALA A 33 -3.52 -3.26 8.98
N VAL A 34 -2.60 -2.49 8.40
CA VAL A 34 -2.81 -1.82 7.12
C VAL A 34 -2.53 -2.83 6.01
N ILE A 35 -3.49 -3.05 5.11
CA ILE A 35 -3.33 -3.90 3.93
C ILE A 35 -3.00 -3.01 2.74
N LEU A 36 -1.76 -3.05 2.26
CA LEU A 36 -1.24 -2.19 1.21
C LEU A 36 -0.60 -3.06 0.12
N PRO A 37 -1.41 -3.73 -0.73
CA PRO A 37 -0.84 -4.50 -1.84
C PRO A 37 -0.06 -3.57 -2.78
N PRO A 38 1.04 -4.03 -3.40
CA PRO A 38 1.85 -3.23 -4.30
C PRO A 38 1.15 -3.10 -5.66
N MET A 39 0.13 -2.24 -5.69
CA MET A 39 -0.65 -1.95 -6.89
C MET A 39 0.05 -0.85 -7.67
N GLN A 40 0.56 -1.20 -8.86
CA GLN A 40 1.20 -0.23 -9.74
C GLN A 40 0.15 0.78 -10.24
N THR A 41 0.47 2.06 -10.12
CA THR A 41 -0.37 3.16 -10.60
C THR A 41 0.32 3.87 -11.75
N TYR A 42 -0.47 4.36 -12.71
CA TYR A 42 0.02 5.06 -13.89
C TYR A 42 -0.41 6.53 -13.95
N TYR A 43 -1.25 6.98 -13.01
CA TYR A 43 -1.73 8.37 -12.95
C TYR A 43 -0.61 9.37 -12.65
N ASN A 44 0.53 8.90 -12.15
CA ASN A 44 1.72 9.70 -11.87
C ASN A 44 2.70 9.75 -13.06
N HIS A 45 2.27 9.28 -14.24
CA HIS A 45 3.04 9.31 -15.49
C HIS A 45 4.51 8.89 -15.31
N PRO A 46 4.78 7.65 -14.84
CA PRO A 46 6.14 7.21 -14.54
C PRO A 46 7.02 7.26 -15.80
N ALA A 47 8.21 7.85 -15.68
CA ALA A 47 9.16 7.97 -16.79
C ALA A 47 9.92 6.66 -17.06
N SER A 48 9.97 5.78 -16.06
CA SER A 48 10.67 4.50 -16.12
C SER A 48 9.95 3.41 -15.34
N VAL A 49 10.27 2.14 -15.64
CA VAL A 49 9.79 0.98 -14.85
C VAL A 49 10.22 1.09 -13.38
N ALA A 50 11.36 1.73 -13.11
CA ALA A 50 11.88 1.91 -11.75
C ALA A 50 11.02 2.87 -10.90
N ASP A 51 10.22 3.73 -11.53
CA ASP A 51 9.36 4.67 -10.80
C ASP A 51 8.14 3.98 -10.18
N MET A 52 7.70 2.85 -10.74
CA MET A 52 6.58 2.07 -10.19
C MET A 52 6.86 1.47 -8.79
N PRO A 53 7.96 0.73 -8.57
CA PRO A 53 8.31 0.25 -7.24
C PRO A 53 8.69 1.41 -6.31
N ARG A 54 9.29 2.49 -6.81
CA ARG A 54 9.58 3.70 -6.01
C ARG A 54 8.29 4.31 -5.45
N HIS A 55 7.25 4.45 -6.27
CA HIS A 55 5.93 4.91 -5.79
C HIS A 55 5.36 4.00 -4.70
N THR A 56 5.48 2.68 -4.89
CA THR A 56 5.01 1.70 -3.89
C THR A 56 5.78 1.84 -2.57
N VAL A 57 7.10 1.99 -2.62
CA VAL A 57 7.96 2.22 -1.45
C VAL A 57 7.56 3.51 -0.74
N ASN A 58 7.34 4.61 -1.48
CA ASN A 58 6.90 5.87 -0.89
C ASN A 58 5.55 5.72 -0.16
N ARG A 59 4.59 4.98 -0.73
CA ARG A 59 3.32 4.67 -0.07
C ARG A 59 3.46 3.83 1.19
N ILE A 60 4.49 2.98 1.28
CA ILE A 60 4.81 2.20 2.48
C ILE A 60 5.46 3.11 3.54
N LEU A 61 6.43 3.93 3.14
CA LEU A 61 7.13 4.86 4.03
C LEU A 61 6.19 5.91 4.62
N SER A 62 5.22 6.41 3.84
CA SER A 62 4.21 7.35 4.34
C SER A 62 3.30 6.75 5.40
N GLN A 63 3.13 5.42 5.45
CA GLN A 63 2.44 4.79 6.58
C GLN A 63 3.23 4.97 7.88
N PHE A 64 4.53 5.20 7.84
CA PHE A 64 5.37 5.38 9.03
C PHE A 64 5.83 6.83 9.23
N ASP A 65 5.28 7.78 8.47
CA ASP A 65 5.66 9.20 8.53
C ASP A 65 7.16 9.39 8.19
N LEU A 66 7.66 8.62 7.22
CA LEU A 66 9.07 8.58 6.77
C LEU A 66 9.27 9.03 5.31
N ASP A 67 8.25 9.59 4.67
CA ASP A 67 8.33 10.02 3.27
C ASP A 67 8.85 11.46 3.14
N GLU A 68 9.74 11.67 2.17
CA GLU A 68 10.33 13.01 1.89
C GLU A 68 9.58 13.77 0.79
N GLU A 69 8.83 13.09 -0.09
CA GLU A 69 8.00 13.69 -1.14
C GLU A 69 7.22 12.54 -1.83
N SER A 70 5.89 12.51 -1.71
CA SER A 70 5.06 11.54 -2.42
C SER A 70 4.09 12.26 -3.35
N TYR A 71 3.90 11.71 -4.57
CA TYR A 71 2.87 12.20 -5.48
C TYR A 71 1.51 11.93 -4.85
N GLU A 72 0.80 12.99 -4.48
CA GLU A 72 -0.61 12.94 -4.09
C GLU A 72 -1.48 13.33 -5.29
N TRP A 73 -2.49 12.51 -5.57
CA TRP A 73 -3.45 12.85 -6.61
C TRP A 73 -4.38 13.97 -6.09
N GLU A 74 -4.29 15.15 -6.71
CA GLU A 74 -5.07 16.34 -6.33
C GLU A 74 -6.54 16.33 -6.81
N GLY A 75 -6.99 15.23 -7.44
CA GLY A 75 -8.32 15.16 -8.03
C GLY A 75 -8.34 15.47 -9.53
N MET A 76 -9.53 15.43 -10.14
CA MET A 76 -9.74 16.08 -11.43
C MET A 76 -10.07 17.55 -11.14
N ASN A 77 -9.18 18.48 -11.53
CA ASN A 77 -9.53 19.89 -11.54
C ASN A 77 -10.78 20.09 -12.42
N PRO A 78 -11.85 20.72 -11.91
CA PRO A 78 -13.09 20.91 -12.66
C PRO A 78 -12.91 21.79 -13.90
#